data_AF-A0AAV6WH55-F1
#
_entry.id   AF-A0AAV6WH55-F1
#
_cell.length_a   1.000
_cell.length_b   1.000
_cell.length_c   1.000
_cell.angle_alpha   90.00
_cell.angle_beta   90.00
_cell.angle_gamma   90.00
#
_symmetry.space_group_name_H-M   'P 1'
#
loop_
_entity.id
_entity.type
_entity.pdbx_description
1 polymer ?
#
loop_
_entity_poly.entity_id
_entity_poly.type
_entity_poly.pdbx_seq_one_letter_code
_entity_poly.pdbx_strand_id
1 'polypeptide(L)'
;MAKTIDFLILFMMLSSVFYAIEARSLRGLRFSLDVAKAGPSPGEGHKFINADTLGGIKDSSPSPGDGHNYVNAKTLGGIKNSGPSPGDGHKYANANTLGGIKDSDSSPGDGHKYANANTLGGIKDSGPSPGEGHKYTNAITLGAIKDSGPSPGDGHKYTNAKTLGGIKNSGPSPGEGHKYANAKTVVGIKNSGPSLGEGHKYTNAKTLGGIKDSGPNPGVGHFMIHSGPSPGAGH
;
A
#
# COMPACT_ATOMS: atom_id res chain seq x y z
N MET A 1 39.61 22.31 -38.86
CA MET A 1 39.18 23.07 -37.66
C MET A 1 37.68 23.33 -37.61
N ALA A 2 37.00 23.55 -38.75
CA ALA A 2 35.54 23.82 -38.78
C ALA A 2 34.66 22.67 -38.26
N LYS A 3 34.96 21.41 -38.62
CA LYS A 3 34.13 20.23 -38.25
C LYS A 3 34.02 19.96 -36.74
N THR A 4 35.00 20.41 -35.96
CA THR A 4 35.02 20.19 -34.51
C THR A 4 34.13 21.20 -33.77
N ILE A 5 33.98 22.41 -34.32
CA ILE A 5 33.15 23.47 -33.75
C ILE A 5 31.67 23.13 -33.95
N ASP A 6 31.30 22.59 -35.11
CA ASP A 6 29.92 22.18 -35.40
C ASP A 6 29.41 21.09 -34.44
N PHE A 7 30.28 20.13 -34.08
CA PHE A 7 29.93 19.08 -33.13
C PHE A 7 29.73 19.62 -31.70
N LEU A 8 30.54 20.59 -31.30
CA LEU A 8 30.42 21.22 -29.98
C LEU A 8 29.13 22.05 -29.86
N ILE A 9 28.75 22.76 -30.92
CA ILE A 9 27.51 23.54 -30.98
C ILE A 9 26.30 22.61 -30.96
N LEU A 10 26.34 21.50 -31.71
CA LEU A 10 25.28 20.50 -31.69
C LEU A 10 25.12 19.89 -30.29
N PHE A 11 26.23 19.52 -29.64
CA PHE A 11 26.20 19.00 -28.27
C PHE A 11 25.63 20.01 -27.26
N MET A 12 25.99 21.30 -27.36
CA MET A 12 25.39 22.35 -26.53
C MET A 12 23.89 22.55 -26.78
N MET A 13 23.45 22.45 -28.04
CA MET A 13 22.03 22.53 -28.41
C MET A 13 21.22 21.34 -27.90
N LEU A 14 21.79 20.13 -27.93
CA LEU A 14 21.16 18.96 -27.30
C LEU A 14 21.11 19.10 -25.77
N SER A 15 22.18 19.59 -25.14
CA SER A 15 22.26 19.79 -23.69
C SER A 15 21.23 20.81 -23.18
N SER A 16 20.95 21.87 -23.94
CA SER A 16 19.96 22.88 -23.56
C SER A 16 18.52 22.37 -23.64
N VAL A 17 18.22 21.45 -24.56
CA VAL A 17 16.94 20.76 -24.62
C VAL A 17 16.76 19.88 -23.38
N PHE A 18 17.82 19.20 -22.90
CA PHE A 18 17.75 18.42 -21.66
C PHE A 18 17.58 19.30 -20.41
N TYR A 19 18.23 20.46 -20.35
CA TYR A 19 18.11 21.39 -19.22
C TYR A 19 16.71 22.05 -19.13
N ALA A 20 15.99 22.15 -20.25
CA ALA A 20 14.63 22.71 -20.27
C ALA A 20 13.52 21.73 -19.87
N ILE A 21 13.84 20.46 -19.59
CA ILE A 21 12.88 19.43 -19.16
C ILE A 21 12.62 19.51 -17.64
N GLU A 22 13.46 20.19 -16.88
CA GLU A 22 13.44 20.14 -15.40
C GLU A 22 12.27 20.89 -14.72
N ALA A 23 11.35 21.50 -15.47
CA ALA A 23 10.17 22.14 -14.87
C ALA A 23 8.90 22.18 -15.75
N ARG A 24 8.75 21.27 -16.73
CA ARG A 24 7.51 21.21 -17.53
C ARG A 24 6.61 20.07 -17.08
N SER A 25 5.51 20.43 -16.41
CA SER A 25 4.38 19.54 -16.15
C SER A 25 3.92 18.91 -17.47
N LEU A 26 4.24 17.62 -17.66
CA LEU A 26 3.89 16.80 -18.82
C LEU A 26 2.39 16.50 -18.83
N ARG A 27 1.58 17.51 -19.17
CA ARG A 27 0.14 17.33 -19.41
C ARG A 27 -0.04 16.69 -20.79
N GLY A 28 -0.30 15.38 -20.83
CA GLY A 28 -0.98 14.75 -21.96
C GLY A 28 -0.21 13.69 -22.75
N LEU A 29 0.97 13.25 -22.32
CA LEU A 29 1.63 12.10 -22.96
C LEU A 29 1.24 10.79 -22.25
N ARG A 30 0.63 9.89 -23.03
CA ARG A 30 0.33 8.51 -22.64
C ARG A 30 1.64 7.72 -22.50
N PHE A 31 2.31 7.83 -21.37
CA PHE A 31 3.49 7.04 -21.05
C PHE A 31 3.10 5.92 -20.09
N SER A 32 3.14 4.65 -20.53
CA SER A 32 3.39 3.54 -19.61
C SER A 32 4.84 3.67 -19.15
N LEU A 33 5.06 4.36 -18.03
CA LEU A 33 6.36 4.48 -17.40
C LEU A 33 6.49 3.35 -16.36
N ASP A 34 7.31 2.34 -16.65
CA ASP A 34 7.79 1.41 -15.63
C ASP A 34 8.95 2.11 -14.89
N VAL A 35 8.78 2.33 -13.59
CA VAL A 35 9.79 2.99 -12.75
C VAL A 35 10.55 1.91 -11.99
N ALA A 36 11.83 1.74 -12.34
CA ALA A 36 12.74 0.84 -11.63
C ALA A 36 13.85 1.67 -10.97
N LYS A 37 13.93 1.63 -9.65
CA LYS A 37 15.01 2.27 -8.88
C LYS A 37 16.02 1.20 -8.46
N ALA A 38 17.27 1.37 -8.88
CA ALA A 38 18.41 0.60 -8.37
C ALA A 38 19.26 1.48 -7.45
N GLY A 39 19.49 1.03 -6.21
CA GLY A 39 20.34 1.70 -5.23
C GLY A 39 19.57 2.41 -4.10
N PRO A 40 20.21 2.64 -2.94
CA PRO A 40 19.54 3.24 -1.78
C PRO A 40 18.88 4.57 -2.13
N SER A 41 17.66 4.81 -1.63
CA SER A 41 16.93 6.05 -1.88
C SER A 41 16.42 6.68 -0.60
N PRO A 42 17.30 7.26 0.24
CA PRO A 42 16.88 7.96 1.45
C PRO A 42 16.11 9.25 1.09
N GLY A 43 14.98 9.49 1.75
CA GLY A 43 14.25 10.77 1.65
C GLY A 43 12.81 10.66 1.15
N GLU A 44 12.27 11.75 0.60
CA GLU A 44 10.89 11.82 0.09
C GLU A 44 10.80 11.17 -1.30
N GLY A 45 9.87 10.22 -1.44
CA GLY A 45 9.58 9.56 -2.71
C GLY A 45 8.96 10.51 -3.75
N HIS A 46 9.05 10.11 -5.01
CA HIS A 46 8.46 10.87 -6.12
C HIS A 46 6.93 11.08 -6.02
N LYS A 47 6.48 12.23 -6.50
CA LYS A 47 5.07 12.58 -6.67
C LYS A 47 4.64 12.48 -8.12
N PHE A 48 3.63 11.67 -8.40
CA PHE A 48 3.01 11.49 -9.71
C PHE A 48 1.60 12.09 -9.70
N ILE A 49 1.27 12.92 -10.71
CA ILE A 49 -0.02 13.63 -10.77
C ILE A 49 -0.62 13.45 -12.16
N ASN A 50 -1.91 13.12 -12.22
CA ASN A 50 -2.71 13.00 -13.45
C ASN A 50 -2.11 11.99 -14.44
N ALA A 51 -1.85 10.77 -13.98
CA ALA A 51 -1.35 9.68 -14.82
C ALA A 51 -2.52 8.84 -15.36
N ASP A 52 -2.63 8.71 -16.68
CA ASP A 52 -3.61 7.81 -17.30
C ASP A 52 -3.26 6.34 -17.03
N THR A 53 -2.00 5.97 -17.18
CA THR A 53 -1.51 4.62 -16.87
C THR A 53 -0.07 4.73 -16.43
N LEU A 54 0.23 4.21 -15.25
CA LEU A 54 1.59 4.06 -14.75
C LEU A 54 1.90 2.57 -14.62
N GLY A 55 3.11 2.20 -15.02
CA GLY A 55 3.58 0.81 -15.01
C GLY A 55 3.74 0.25 -13.61
N GLY A 56 4.39 -0.90 -13.52
CA GLY A 56 4.80 -1.45 -12.24
C GLY A 56 5.94 -0.63 -11.65
N ILE A 57 6.04 -0.63 -10.31
CA ILE A 57 7.12 0.05 -9.60
C ILE A 57 7.91 -0.98 -8.83
N LYS A 58 9.23 -0.91 -8.95
CA LYS A 58 10.13 -1.87 -8.32
C LYS A 58 11.29 -1.16 -7.66
N ASP A 59 11.32 -1.26 -6.33
CA ASP A 59 12.41 -0.80 -5.50
C ASP A 59 13.12 -2.04 -4.91
N SER A 60 14.39 -2.23 -5.29
CA SER A 60 15.15 -3.44 -4.92
C SER A 60 16.24 -3.21 -3.89
N SER A 61 16.28 -2.04 -3.26
CA SER A 61 17.33 -1.59 -2.34
C SER A 61 16.69 -0.92 -1.12
N PRO A 62 17.46 -0.72 -0.03
CA PRO A 62 16.94 -0.02 1.13
C PRO A 62 16.39 1.37 0.76
N SER A 63 15.15 1.65 1.16
CA SER A 63 14.46 2.91 0.87
C SER A 63 13.87 3.49 2.16
N PRO A 64 14.73 4.04 3.05
CA PRO A 64 14.27 4.70 4.26
C PRO A 64 13.63 6.06 3.94
N GLY A 65 12.50 6.38 4.58
CA GLY A 65 11.81 7.66 4.43
C GLY A 65 10.38 7.53 3.93
N ASP A 66 9.92 8.53 3.17
CA ASP A 66 8.56 8.60 2.64
C ASP A 66 8.48 7.90 1.29
N GLY A 67 7.51 7.00 1.13
CA GLY A 67 7.21 6.38 -0.14
C GLY A 67 6.62 7.36 -1.16
N HIS A 68 6.52 6.90 -2.40
CA HIS A 68 5.90 7.66 -3.49
C HIS A 68 4.46 8.10 -3.24
N ASN A 69 4.09 9.24 -3.85
CA ASN A 69 2.75 9.82 -3.78
C ASN A 69 2.09 9.85 -5.18
N TYR A 70 0.89 9.29 -5.30
CA TYR A 70 0.15 9.22 -6.57
C TYR A 70 -1.19 9.93 -6.44
N VAL A 71 -1.45 10.90 -7.30
CA VAL A 71 -2.68 11.69 -7.31
C VAL A 71 -3.33 11.60 -8.69
N ASN A 72 -4.61 11.22 -8.73
CA ASN A 72 -5.40 11.08 -9.96
C ASN A 72 -4.75 10.11 -10.95
N ALA A 73 -4.54 8.86 -10.52
CA ALA A 73 -4.02 7.80 -11.36
C ALA A 73 -5.18 6.91 -11.85
N LYS A 74 -5.43 6.85 -13.16
CA LYS A 74 -6.51 5.99 -13.67
C LYS A 74 -6.12 4.51 -13.52
N THR A 75 -4.94 4.13 -13.98
CA THR A 75 -4.40 2.78 -13.76
C THR A 75 -2.97 2.86 -13.26
N LEU A 76 -2.66 2.13 -12.19
CA LEU A 76 -1.30 1.95 -11.69
C LEU A 76 -1.01 0.45 -11.56
N GLY A 77 0.14 0.02 -12.08
CA GLY A 77 0.63 -1.34 -11.93
C GLY A 77 0.89 -1.74 -10.48
N GLY A 78 1.41 -2.96 -10.29
CA GLY A 78 1.78 -3.42 -8.96
C GLY A 78 3.07 -2.75 -8.46
N ILE A 79 3.20 -2.62 -7.14
CA ILE A 79 4.43 -2.14 -6.50
C ILE A 79 5.13 -3.31 -5.82
N LYS A 80 6.46 -3.36 -5.95
CA LYS A 80 7.29 -4.37 -5.31
C LYS A 80 8.49 -3.74 -4.63
N ASN A 81 8.52 -3.79 -3.31
CA ASN A 81 9.66 -3.40 -2.49
C ASN A 81 10.39 -4.67 -2.00
N SER A 82 11.67 -4.76 -2.33
CA SER A 82 12.54 -5.93 -2.06
C SER A 82 13.81 -5.55 -1.28
N GLY A 83 13.76 -4.46 -0.52
CA GLY A 83 14.77 -4.09 0.46
C GLY A 83 14.09 -3.51 1.71
N PRO A 84 14.83 -3.31 2.82
CA PRO A 84 14.28 -2.68 4.01
C PRO A 84 13.75 -1.27 3.73
N SER A 85 12.52 -1.00 4.16
CA SER A 85 11.82 0.26 3.88
C SER A 85 11.26 0.87 5.16
N PRO A 86 12.12 1.35 6.09
CA PRO A 86 11.63 2.01 7.29
C PRO A 86 11.09 3.40 6.96
N GLY A 87 9.91 3.75 7.48
CA GLY A 87 9.28 5.07 7.31
C GLY A 87 7.82 4.99 6.88
N ASP A 88 7.39 5.96 6.07
CA ASP A 88 6.03 6.07 5.56
C ASP A 88 5.92 5.31 4.23
N GLY A 89 4.93 4.42 4.10
CA GLY A 89 4.63 3.75 2.85
C GLY A 89 4.05 4.69 1.79
N HIS A 90 3.88 4.16 0.58
CA HIS A 90 3.27 4.87 -0.55
C HIS A 90 1.87 5.45 -0.24
N LYS A 91 1.59 6.63 -0.81
CA LYS A 91 0.34 7.39 -0.65
C LYS A 91 -0.41 7.45 -1.99
N TYR A 92 -1.69 7.11 -2.00
CA TYR A 92 -2.52 7.09 -3.21
C TYR A 92 -3.81 7.88 -3.00
N ALA A 93 -4.11 8.81 -3.91
CA ALA A 93 -5.33 9.59 -3.91
C ALA A 93 -5.99 9.54 -5.29
N ASN A 94 -7.29 9.20 -5.30
CA ASN A 94 -8.12 9.14 -6.51
C ASN A 94 -7.54 8.17 -7.55
N ALA A 95 -7.47 6.89 -7.18
CA ALA A 95 -7.01 5.84 -8.07
C ALA A 95 -8.18 4.99 -8.58
N ASN A 96 -8.35 4.82 -9.89
CA ASN A 96 -9.42 3.91 -10.35
C ASN A 96 -8.99 2.45 -10.16
N THR A 97 -7.82 2.08 -10.69
CA THR A 97 -7.28 0.72 -10.55
C THR A 97 -5.84 0.77 -10.08
N LEU A 98 -5.55 0.05 -9.00
CA LEU A 98 -4.20 -0.13 -8.48
C LEU A 98 -3.88 -1.61 -8.39
N GLY A 99 -2.73 -2.01 -8.94
CA GLY A 99 -2.20 -3.35 -8.83
C GLY A 99 -1.92 -3.77 -7.39
N GLY A 100 -1.50 -5.03 -7.21
CA GLY A 100 -1.10 -5.51 -5.89
C GLY A 100 0.21 -4.90 -5.41
N ILE A 101 0.40 -4.88 -4.10
CA ILE A 101 1.65 -4.43 -3.48
C ILE A 101 2.34 -5.60 -2.79
N LYS A 102 3.67 -5.65 -2.91
CA LYS A 102 4.50 -6.67 -2.29
C LYS A 102 5.71 -6.05 -1.63
N ASP A 103 5.71 -6.02 -0.31
CA ASP A 103 6.86 -5.69 0.51
C ASP A 103 7.49 -6.99 1.02
N SER A 104 8.79 -7.17 0.81
CA SER A 104 9.44 -8.48 0.94
C SER A 104 10.41 -8.60 2.12
N ASP A 105 10.83 -7.47 2.68
CA ASP A 105 11.80 -7.37 3.78
C ASP A 105 11.24 -6.51 4.92
N SER A 106 12.06 -6.20 5.93
CA SER A 106 11.64 -5.40 7.07
C SER A 106 11.13 -4.02 6.66
N SER A 107 9.88 -3.70 7.03
CA SER A 107 9.25 -2.40 6.79
C SER A 107 8.71 -1.76 8.08
N PRO A 108 9.58 -1.29 9.00
CA PRO A 108 9.16 -0.53 10.17
C PRO A 108 8.47 0.79 9.80
N GLY A 109 7.39 1.17 10.49
CA GLY A 109 6.76 2.48 10.34
C GLY A 109 5.30 2.42 9.89
N ASP A 110 4.88 3.39 9.09
CA ASP A 110 3.51 3.50 8.60
C ASP A 110 3.38 2.75 7.27
N GLY A 111 2.40 1.87 7.16
CA GLY A 111 2.05 1.21 5.91
C GLY A 111 1.46 2.18 4.88
N HIS A 112 1.22 1.66 3.69
CA HIS A 112 0.61 2.41 2.59
C HIS A 112 -0.76 3.04 2.92
N LYS A 113 -1.03 4.21 2.33
CA LYS A 113 -2.24 5.02 2.58
C LYS A 113 -3.02 5.19 1.26
N TYR A 114 -4.29 4.82 1.26
CA TYR A 114 -5.17 4.87 0.07
C TYR A 114 -6.41 5.71 0.35
N ALA A 115 -6.69 6.67 -0.52
CA ALA A 115 -7.89 7.50 -0.50
C ALA A 115 -8.59 7.45 -1.86
N ASN A 116 -9.88 7.13 -1.85
CA ASN A 116 -10.73 7.07 -3.05
C ASN A 116 -10.17 6.12 -4.12
N ALA A 117 -10.06 4.84 -3.76
CA ALA A 117 -9.62 3.79 -4.67
C ALA A 117 -10.81 2.93 -5.13
N ASN A 118 -11.07 2.82 -6.44
CA ASN A 118 -12.17 1.94 -6.88
C ASN A 118 -11.77 0.48 -6.73
N THR A 119 -10.63 0.08 -7.30
CA THR A 119 -10.13 -1.29 -7.20
C THR A 119 -8.67 -1.28 -6.78
N LEU A 120 -8.35 -2.03 -5.74
CA LEU A 120 -6.99 -2.28 -5.28
C LEU A 120 -6.73 -3.78 -5.25
N GLY A 121 -5.62 -4.20 -5.86
CA GLY A 121 -5.11 -5.57 -5.77
C GLY A 121 -4.78 -5.99 -4.34
N GLY A 122 -4.30 -7.23 -4.19
CA GLY A 122 -3.90 -7.73 -2.88
C GLY A 122 -2.61 -7.09 -2.39
N ILE A 123 -2.43 -7.03 -1.07
CA ILE A 123 -1.17 -6.64 -0.45
C ILE A 123 -0.52 -7.84 0.20
N LYS A 124 0.81 -7.93 0.07
CA LYS A 124 1.60 -8.95 0.69
C LYS A 124 2.83 -8.33 1.35
N ASP A 125 2.83 -8.30 2.67
CA ASP A 125 3.97 -7.89 3.47
C ASP A 125 4.66 -9.14 4.01
N SER A 126 5.95 -9.26 3.72
CA SER A 126 6.80 -10.36 4.17
C SER A 126 7.97 -9.78 4.95
N GLY A 127 8.28 -10.36 6.10
CA GLY A 127 9.31 -9.85 7.00
C GLY A 127 8.72 -9.13 8.22
N PRO A 128 9.57 -8.61 9.12
CA PRO A 128 9.11 -7.82 10.25
C PRO A 128 8.55 -6.46 9.84
N SER A 129 7.32 -6.16 10.25
CA SER A 129 6.64 -4.88 9.95
C SER A 129 6.13 -4.23 11.24
N PRO A 130 7.03 -3.76 12.12
CA PRO A 130 6.63 -3.05 13.33
C PRO A 130 6.08 -1.66 13.00
N GLY A 131 4.95 -1.26 13.57
CA GLY A 131 4.39 0.08 13.37
C GLY A 131 2.89 0.06 13.06
N GLU A 132 2.43 0.97 12.20
CA GLU A 132 1.03 1.06 11.81
C GLU A 132 0.82 0.41 10.44
N GLY A 133 -0.14 -0.50 10.35
CA GLY A 133 -0.51 -1.14 9.08
C GLY A 133 -1.13 -0.16 8.07
N HIS A 134 -1.42 -0.68 6.88
CA HIS A 134 -2.04 0.10 5.80
C HIS A 134 -3.37 0.75 6.18
N LYS A 135 -3.64 1.92 5.59
CA LYS A 135 -4.86 2.72 5.77
C LYS A 135 -5.64 2.84 4.48
N TYR A 136 -6.93 2.50 4.51
CA TYR A 136 -7.82 2.57 3.34
C TYR A 136 -9.03 3.43 3.64
N THR A 137 -9.28 4.44 2.80
CA THR A 137 -10.45 5.32 2.90
C THR A 137 -11.20 5.36 1.57
N ASN A 138 -12.51 5.08 1.61
CA ASN A 138 -13.39 5.07 0.44
C ASN A 138 -12.88 4.10 -0.64
N ALA A 139 -12.66 2.85 -0.27
CA ALA A 139 -12.28 1.78 -1.20
C ALA A 139 -13.53 1.00 -1.66
N ILE A 140 -13.74 0.83 -2.97
CA ILE A 140 -14.88 0.00 -3.42
C ILE A 140 -14.53 -1.48 -3.27
N THR A 141 -13.42 -1.92 -3.87
CA THR A 141 -12.98 -3.31 -3.81
C THR A 141 -11.50 -3.38 -3.44
N LEU A 142 -11.20 -4.15 -2.39
CA LEU A 142 -9.85 -4.47 -1.96
C LEU A 142 -9.56 -5.96 -2.09
N GLY A 143 -8.41 -6.30 -2.65
CA GLY A 143 -7.90 -7.67 -2.68
C GLY A 143 -7.61 -8.24 -1.28
N ALA A 144 -7.09 -9.46 -1.25
CA ALA A 144 -6.66 -10.08 0.00
C ALA A 144 -5.40 -9.41 0.53
N ILE A 145 -5.27 -9.33 1.86
CA ILE A 145 -4.04 -8.87 2.51
C ILE A 145 -3.39 -10.04 3.23
N LYS A 146 -2.08 -10.14 3.08
CA LYS A 146 -1.29 -11.19 3.67
C LYS A 146 -0.04 -10.62 4.33
N ASP A 147 -0.02 -10.66 5.65
CA ASP A 147 1.13 -10.28 6.45
C ASP A 147 1.82 -11.55 6.94
N SER A 148 3.14 -11.61 6.77
CA SER A 148 3.95 -12.77 7.14
C SER A 148 5.24 -12.32 7.82
N GLY A 149 5.38 -12.62 9.11
CA GLY A 149 6.49 -12.20 9.94
C GLY A 149 6.00 -11.57 11.25
N PRO A 150 6.92 -11.11 12.12
CA PRO A 150 6.55 -10.36 13.31
C PRO A 150 5.99 -8.98 12.94
N SER A 151 4.77 -8.66 13.38
CA SER A 151 4.14 -7.36 13.11
C SER A 151 3.62 -6.74 14.42
N PRO A 152 4.52 -6.23 15.28
CA PRO A 152 4.09 -5.54 16.49
C PRO A 152 3.55 -4.14 16.16
N GLY A 153 2.46 -3.71 16.79
CA GLY A 153 1.86 -2.39 16.56
C GLY A 153 0.40 -2.43 16.10
N ASP A 154 -0.03 -1.41 15.36
CA ASP A 154 -1.41 -1.26 14.91
C ASP A 154 -1.63 -2.05 13.62
N GLY A 155 -2.67 -2.89 13.57
CA GLY A 155 -3.11 -3.51 12.34
C GLY A 155 -3.70 -2.51 11.34
N HIS A 156 -3.98 -2.99 10.12
CA HIS A 156 -4.62 -2.19 9.07
C HIS A 156 -5.95 -1.55 9.47
N LYS A 157 -6.23 -0.37 8.90
CA LYS A 157 -7.43 0.44 9.14
C LYS A 157 -8.23 0.62 7.85
N TYR A 158 -9.53 0.31 7.88
CA TYR A 158 -10.42 0.42 6.73
C TYR A 158 -11.62 1.30 7.07
N THR A 159 -11.87 2.31 6.24
CA THR A 159 -12.98 3.25 6.38
C THR A 159 -13.77 3.32 5.09
N ASN A 160 -15.09 3.11 5.17
CA ASN A 160 -16.01 3.15 4.04
C ASN A 160 -15.61 2.19 2.90
N ALA A 161 -15.30 0.95 3.25
CA ALA A 161 -14.99 -0.09 2.27
C ALA A 161 -16.26 -0.82 1.83
N LYS A 162 -16.48 -1.04 0.53
CA LYS A 162 -17.62 -1.87 0.09
C LYS A 162 -17.30 -3.36 0.21
N THR A 163 -16.21 -3.81 -0.41
CA THR A 163 -15.80 -5.22 -0.36
C THR A 163 -14.32 -5.32 0.01
N LEU A 164 -14.04 -6.04 1.09
CA LEU A 164 -12.69 -6.38 1.53
C LEU A 164 -12.45 -7.87 1.34
N GLY A 165 -11.35 -8.21 0.66
CA GLY A 165 -10.86 -9.58 0.56
C GLY A 165 -10.49 -10.18 1.92
N GLY A 166 -10.08 -11.45 1.89
CA GLY A 166 -9.64 -12.13 3.10
C GLY A 166 -8.34 -11.54 3.64
N ILE A 167 -8.19 -11.52 4.97
CA ILE A 167 -6.97 -11.08 5.64
C ILE A 167 -6.30 -12.27 6.29
N LYS A 168 -4.99 -12.42 6.07
CA LYS A 168 -4.20 -13.49 6.63
C LYS A 168 -2.95 -12.95 7.30
N ASN A 169 -2.87 -13.08 8.61
CA ASN A 169 -1.68 -12.76 9.37
C ASN A 169 -0.99 -14.04 9.82
N SER A 170 0.33 -14.08 9.67
CA SER A 170 1.14 -15.24 10.05
C SER A 170 2.41 -14.78 10.74
N GLY A 171 2.61 -15.15 12.00
CA GLY A 171 3.74 -14.73 12.84
C GLY A 171 3.27 -14.09 14.15
N PRO A 172 4.20 -13.70 15.03
CA PRO A 172 3.85 -12.97 16.24
C PRO A 172 3.31 -11.57 15.92
N SER A 173 2.15 -11.21 16.46
CA SER A 173 1.55 -9.88 16.29
C SER A 173 1.11 -9.31 17.63
N PRO A 174 2.06 -8.85 18.48
CA PRO A 174 1.72 -8.15 19.72
C PRO A 174 1.35 -6.70 19.39
N GLY A 175 0.08 -6.34 19.54
CA GLY A 175 -0.43 -5.02 19.21
C GLY A 175 -1.92 -5.04 18.91
N GLU A 176 -2.46 -3.94 18.41
CA GLU A 176 -3.88 -3.85 18.07
C GLU A 176 -4.17 -4.55 16.73
N GLY A 177 -5.25 -5.31 16.69
CA GLY A 177 -5.73 -5.93 15.46
C GLY A 177 -6.31 -4.91 14.47
N HIS A 178 -6.72 -5.41 13.31
CA HIS A 178 -7.34 -4.58 12.28
C HIS A 178 -8.63 -3.87 12.72
N LYS A 179 -8.83 -2.65 12.22
CA LYS A 179 -10.01 -1.82 12.48
C LYS A 179 -10.82 -1.61 11.21
N TYR A 180 -12.12 -1.84 11.28
CA TYR A 180 -13.06 -1.68 10.16
C TYR A 180 -14.17 -0.71 10.56
N ALA A 181 -14.37 0.34 9.78
CA ALA A 181 -15.45 1.30 9.94
C ALA A 181 -16.26 1.40 8.64
N ASN A 182 -17.58 1.17 8.74
CA ASN A 182 -18.51 1.23 7.61
C ASN A 182 -18.13 0.28 6.46
N ALA A 183 -17.64 -0.91 6.80
CA ALA A 183 -17.33 -1.94 5.81
C ALA A 183 -18.60 -2.73 5.44
N LYS A 184 -18.99 -2.81 4.15
CA LYS A 184 -20.18 -3.61 3.80
C LYS A 184 -19.90 -5.11 3.90
N THR A 185 -18.81 -5.59 3.30
CA THR A 185 -18.46 -7.00 3.28
C THR A 185 -16.99 -7.22 3.59
N VAL A 186 -16.69 -8.11 4.54
CA VAL A 186 -15.35 -8.62 4.83
C VAL A 186 -15.37 -10.14 4.68
N VAL A 187 -14.57 -10.70 3.77
CA VAL A 187 -14.69 -12.13 3.35
C VAL A 187 -14.22 -13.11 4.43
N GLY A 188 -13.29 -12.73 5.30
CA GLY A 188 -12.85 -13.54 6.44
C GLY A 188 -11.45 -13.19 6.90
N ILE A 189 -11.11 -13.59 8.12
CA ILE A 189 -9.81 -13.31 8.72
C ILE A 189 -9.19 -14.60 9.26
N LYS A 190 -7.90 -14.80 9.01
CA LYS A 190 -7.13 -15.89 9.56
C LYS A 190 -5.86 -15.38 10.22
N ASN A 191 -5.76 -15.56 11.53
CA ASN A 191 -4.54 -15.27 12.28
C ASN A 191 -3.83 -16.57 12.67
N SER A 192 -2.52 -16.61 12.46
CA SER A 192 -1.66 -17.72 12.87
C SER A 192 -0.44 -17.19 13.59
N GLY A 193 -0.15 -17.71 14.78
CA GLY A 193 0.96 -17.27 15.64
C GLY A 193 0.48 -16.61 16.93
N PRO A 194 1.39 -16.30 17.87
CA PRO A 194 1.03 -15.65 19.12
C PRO A 194 0.55 -14.21 18.93
N SER A 195 -0.53 -13.81 19.62
CA SER A 195 -0.99 -12.41 19.68
C SER A 195 -1.27 -12.01 21.12
N LEU A 196 -0.67 -10.91 21.57
CA LEU A 196 -0.76 -10.44 22.97
C LEU A 196 -1.63 -9.18 23.13
N GLY A 197 -2.12 -8.58 22.04
CA GLY A 197 -2.83 -7.30 22.07
C GLY A 197 -4.32 -7.41 21.77
N GLU A 198 -4.96 -6.29 21.42
CA GLU A 198 -6.41 -6.24 21.14
C GLU A 198 -6.72 -6.94 19.80
N GLY A 199 -7.82 -7.67 19.70
CA GLY A 199 -8.28 -8.34 18.49
C GLY A 199 -8.82 -7.37 17.44
N HIS A 200 -9.58 -7.90 16.48
CA HIS A 200 -10.15 -7.07 15.41
C HIS A 200 -11.36 -6.27 15.88
N LYS A 201 -11.45 -5.01 15.45
CA LYS A 201 -12.56 -4.11 15.79
C LYS A 201 -13.40 -3.77 14.57
N TYR A 202 -14.71 -3.96 14.66
CA TYR A 202 -15.66 -3.67 13.59
C TYR A 202 -16.69 -2.66 14.05
N THR A 203 -16.85 -1.58 13.32
CA THR A 203 -17.89 -0.57 13.53
C THR A 203 -18.75 -0.48 12.29
N ASN A 204 -20.05 -0.73 12.43
CA ASN A 204 -21.01 -0.68 11.32
C ASN A 204 -20.60 -1.57 10.12
N ALA A 205 -20.16 -2.79 10.41
CA ALA A 205 -19.94 -3.81 9.39
C ALA A 205 -21.24 -4.56 9.09
N LYS A 206 -21.60 -4.75 7.81
CA LYS A 206 -22.86 -5.42 7.44
C LYS A 206 -22.70 -6.94 7.35
N THR A 207 -21.63 -7.41 6.71
CA THR A 207 -21.34 -8.83 6.53
C THR A 207 -19.89 -9.10 6.89
N LEU A 208 -19.68 -10.05 7.80
CA LEU A 208 -18.37 -10.54 8.19
C LEU A 208 -18.31 -12.05 7.97
N GLY A 209 -17.30 -12.50 7.23
CA GLY A 209 -16.99 -13.92 7.08
C GLY A 209 -16.33 -14.51 8.32
N GLY A 210 -15.90 -15.77 8.23
CA GLY A 210 -15.30 -16.47 9.36
C GLY A 210 -14.01 -15.81 9.85
N ILE A 211 -13.85 -15.74 11.17
CA ILE A 211 -12.58 -15.42 11.83
C ILE A 211 -12.00 -16.72 12.39
N LYS A 212 -10.73 -17.00 12.08
CA LYS A 212 -10.01 -18.18 12.58
C LYS A 212 -8.66 -17.79 13.16
N ASP A 213 -8.52 -17.97 14.46
CA ASP A 213 -7.25 -17.78 15.16
C ASP A 213 -6.57 -19.13 15.43
N SER A 214 -5.25 -19.16 15.34
CA SER A 214 -4.44 -20.34 15.60
C SER A 214 -3.14 -19.92 16.30
N GLY A 215 -2.91 -20.44 17.51
CA GLY A 215 -1.80 -20.02 18.38
C GLY A 215 -2.29 -19.32 19.66
N PRO A 216 -1.40 -19.03 20.61
CA PRO A 216 -1.77 -18.39 21.87
C PRO A 216 -2.29 -16.96 21.63
N ASN A 217 -3.49 -16.66 22.13
CA ASN A 217 -4.07 -15.32 22.07
C ASN A 217 -4.58 -14.87 23.46
N PRO A 218 -3.68 -14.57 24.42
CA PRO A 218 -4.07 -14.08 25.75
C PRO A 218 -4.57 -12.64 25.76
N GLY A 219 -4.56 -11.94 24.62
CA GLY A 219 -5.07 -10.59 24.47
C GLY A 219 -6.59 -10.49 24.52
N VAL A 220 -7.11 -9.28 24.33
CA VAL A 220 -8.56 -9.04 24.29
C VAL A 220 -9.08 -9.48 22.92
N GLY A 221 -10.16 -10.27 22.87
CA GLY A 221 -10.69 -10.85 21.63
C GLY A 221 -11.26 -9.85 20.61
N HIS A 222 -12.00 -10.36 19.62
CA HIS A 222 -12.61 -9.55 18.57
C HIS A 222 -13.82 -8.75 19.08
N PHE A 223 -13.95 -7.49 18.62
CA PHE A 223 -15.00 -6.55 19.02
C PHE A 223 -15.88 -6.14 17.84
N MET A 224 -17.20 -6.28 17.99
CA MET A 224 -18.18 -5.71 17.05
C MET A 224 -19.05 -4.65 17.72
N ILE A 225 -19.08 -3.47 17.11
CA ILE A 225 -19.93 -2.34 17.47
C ILE A 225 -20.93 -2.17 16.30
N HIS A 226 -22.09 -2.80 16.43
CA HIS A 226 -23.19 -2.70 15.48
C HIS A 226 -24.15 -1.58 15.88
N SER A 227 -24.50 -0.72 14.91
CA SER A 227 -25.66 0.18 14.96
C SER A 227 -26.81 -0.31 14.06
N GLY A 228 -26.81 -1.61 13.70
CA GLY A 228 -27.79 -2.25 12.81
C GLY A 228 -27.99 -3.73 13.15
N PRO A 229 -28.96 -4.43 12.50
CA PRO A 229 -29.38 -5.78 12.91
C PRO A 229 -28.24 -6.80 12.83
N SER A 230 -28.18 -7.65 13.86
CA SER A 230 -27.12 -8.65 14.11
C SER A 230 -26.89 -9.59 12.91
N PRO A 231 -25.63 -9.84 12.47
CA PRO A 231 -25.35 -10.86 11.47
C PRO A 231 -25.69 -12.24 12.03
N GLY A 232 -26.52 -13.00 11.32
CA GLY A 232 -26.93 -14.35 11.73
C GLY A 232 -25.72 -15.24 12.03
N ALA A 233 -25.75 -15.91 13.18
CA ALA A 233 -24.73 -16.88 13.58
C ALA A 233 -24.60 -17.97 12.52
N GLY A 234 -23.42 -18.08 11.90
CA GLY A 234 -23.07 -19.22 11.05
C GLY A 234 -22.72 -20.43 11.93
N HIS A 235 -23.37 -21.56 11.65
CA HIS A 235 -23.10 -22.88 12.22
C HIS A 235 -21.73 -23.44 11.81
#